data_AF-T1C270-F1
#
_entry.id   AF-T1C270-F1
#
_cell.length_a   1.000
_cell.length_b   1.000
_cell.length_c   1.000
_cell.angle_alpha   90.00
_cell.angle_beta   90.00
_cell.angle_gamma   90.00
#
_symmetry.space_group_name_H-M   'P 1'
#
loop_
_entity.id
_entity.type
_entity.pdbx_description
1 polymer ?
#
loop_
_entity_poly.entity_id
_entity_poly.type
_entity_poly.pdbx_seq_one_letter_code
_entity_poly.pdbx_strand_id
1 'polypeptide(L)' 'TLVPKVIALLREQGMVDVKVLVGGIIPEEDADELRRFGVAAIFGPGTETEEIVRFTRSCARSA' A
#
# COMPACT_ATOMS: atom_id res chain seq x y z
N THR A 1 -1.55 -14.52 1.60
CA THR A 1 -2.28 -13.38 2.21
C THR A 1 -3.09 -12.64 1.14
N LEU A 2 -4.05 -11.78 1.52
CA LEU A 2 -4.96 -11.11 0.56
C LEU A 2 -4.25 -10.09 -0.33
N VAL A 3 -3.37 -9.29 0.26
CA VAL A 3 -2.74 -8.14 -0.40
C VAL A 3 -1.85 -8.54 -1.60
N PRO A 4 -0.96 -9.56 -1.51
CA PRO A 4 -0.19 -10.00 -2.68
C PRO A 4 -1.07 -10.44 -3.86
N LYS A 5 -2.22 -11.08 -3.59
CA LYS A 5 -3.16 -11.49 -4.63
C LYS A 5 -3.79 -10.27 -5.33
N VAL A 6 -4.16 -9.23 -4.56
CA VAL A 6 -4.69 -7.99 -5.13
C VAL A 6 -3.65 -7.29 -6.02
N ILE A 7 -2.40 -7.21 -5.57
CA ILE A 7 -1.31 -6.60 -6.36
C ILE A 7 -1.04 -7.39 -7.65
N ALA A 8 -1.04 -8.73 -7.59
CA ALA A 8 -0.88 -9.57 -8.77
C ALA A 8 -2.00 -9.31 -9.81
N LEU A 9 -3.25 -9.28 -9.36
CA LEU A 9 -4.41 -9.01 -10.24
C LEU A 9 -4.35 -7.61 -10.86
N LEU A 10 -3.94 -6.58 -10.10
CA LEU A 10 -3.75 -5.24 -10.64
C LEU A 10 -2.70 -5.21 -11.76
N ARG A 11 -1.58 -5.92 -11.58
CA ARG A 11 -0.54 -6.06 -12.60
C ARG A 11 -1.03 -6.81 -13.83
N GLU A 12 -1.78 -7.89 -13.64
CA GLU A 12 -2.39 -8.66 -14.74
C GLU A 12 -3.36 -7.82 -15.57
N GLN A 13 -4.04 -6.86 -14.95
CA GLN A 13 -4.92 -5.89 -15.64
C GLN A 13 -4.16 -4.68 -16.23
N GLY A 14 -2.82 -4.66 -16.16
CA GLY A 14 -2.00 -3.56 -16.68
C GLY A 14 -2.01 -2.29 -15.82
N MET A 15 -2.57 -2.33 -14.62
CA MET A 15 -2.70 -1.18 -13.70
C MET A 15 -1.43 -0.98 -12.87
N VAL A 16 -0.28 -0.83 -13.55
CA VAL A 16 1.05 -0.75 -12.92
C VAL A 16 1.33 0.59 -12.20
N ASP A 17 0.55 1.61 -12.51
CA ASP A 17 0.59 2.95 -11.94
C ASP A 17 -0.19 3.05 -10.60
N VAL A 18 -1.15 2.15 -10.36
CA VAL A 18 -1.97 2.13 -9.16
C VAL A 18 -1.12 1.82 -7.93
N LYS A 19 -1.15 2.73 -6.95
CA LYS A 19 -0.51 2.54 -5.64
C LYS A 19 -1.46 1.85 -4.68
N VAL A 20 -0.99 0.78 -4.04
CA VAL A 20 -1.74 0.05 -3.02
C VAL A 20 -1.24 0.46 -1.64
N LEU A 21 -2.17 0.89 -0.78
CA LEU A 21 -1.91 1.25 0.61
C LEU A 21 -2.61 0.23 1.51
N VAL A 22 -1.98 -0.17 2.61
CA VAL A 22 -2.53 -1.16 3.55
C VAL A 22 -2.62 -0.54 4.92
N GLY A 23 -3.72 -0.77 5.63
CA GLY A 23 -3.90 -0.36 7.02
C GLY A 23 -4.28 -1.53 7.92
N GLY A 24 -4.04 -1.39 9.22
CA GLY A 24 -4.43 -2.36 10.24
C GLY A 24 -3.30 -2.75 11.18
N ILE A 25 -3.53 -3.79 11.99
CA ILE A 25 -2.50 -4.38 12.86
C ILE A 25 -1.73 -5.40 12.01
N ILE A 26 -0.48 -5.10 11.71
CA ILE A 26 0.37 -5.91 10.82
C ILE A 26 1.68 -6.20 11.55
N PRO A 27 2.07 -7.47 11.74
CA PRO A 27 3.39 -7.84 12.25
C PRO A 27 4.52 -7.27 11.38
N GLU A 28 5.69 -7.03 11.98
CA GLU A 28 6.83 -6.41 11.26
C GLU A 28 7.33 -7.30 10.11
N GLU A 29 7.35 -8.62 10.29
CA GLU A 29 7.69 -9.61 9.26
C GLU A 29 6.75 -9.57 8.05
N ASP A 30 5.43 -9.44 8.29
CA ASP A 30 4.42 -9.30 7.25
C ASP A 30 4.56 -7.96 6.54
N ALA A 31 4.88 -6.89 7.27
CA ALA A 31 5.05 -5.56 6.69
C ALA A 31 6.22 -5.50 5.71
N ASP A 32 7.33 -6.17 6.03
CA ASP A 32 8.48 -6.30 5.12
C ASP A 32 8.15 -7.09 3.87
N GLU A 33 7.41 -8.19 4.01
CA GLU A 33 6.94 -8.99 2.89
C GLU A 33 6.02 -8.15 1.97
N LEU A 34 5.05 -7.43 2.54
CA LEU A 34 4.12 -6.57 1.80
C LEU A 34 4.83 -5.45 1.03
N ARG A 35 5.86 -4.83 1.62
CA ARG A 35 6.70 -3.84 0.93
C ARG A 35 7.40 -4.43 -0.28
N ARG A 36 7.96 -5.65 -0.15
CA ARG A 36 8.61 -6.36 -1.27
C ARG A 36 7.64 -6.69 -2.41
N PHE A 37 6.38 -6.97 -2.10
CA PHE A 37 5.36 -7.20 -3.12
C PHE A 37 4.93 -5.94 -3.87
N GLY A 38 5.22 -4.74 -3.35
CA GLY A 38 4.93 -3.47 -4.00
C GLY A 38 3.82 -2.65 -3.33
N VAL A 39 3.52 -2.91 -2.06
CA VAL A 39 2.71 -1.99 -1.25
C VAL A 39 3.44 -0.65 -1.12
N ALA A 40 2.75 0.44 -1.42
CA ALA A 40 3.31 1.78 -1.42
C ALA A 40 3.45 2.37 -0.01
N ALA A 41 2.52 2.05 0.89
CA ALA A 41 2.56 2.46 2.30
C ALA A 41 1.77 1.49 3.18
N ILE A 42 2.20 1.39 4.43
CA ILE A 42 1.55 0.61 5.48
C ILE A 42 1.25 1.55 6.65
N PHE A 43 0.01 1.57 7.12
CA PHE A 43 -0.46 2.41 8.22
C PHE A 43 -0.95 1.56 9.39
N GLY A 44 -0.15 1.53 10.44
CA GLY A 44 -0.43 0.79 11.67
C GLY A 44 -1.44 1.50 12.59
N PRO A 45 -1.79 0.87 13.72
CA PRO A 45 -2.59 1.51 14.77
C PRO A 45 -1.95 2.81 15.24
N GLY A 46 -2.75 3.86 15.40
CA GLY A 46 -2.26 5.17 15.84
C GLY A 46 -1.69 6.05 14.74
N THR A 47 -1.64 5.60 13.48
CA THR A 47 -1.28 6.47 12.35
C THR A 47 -2.23 7.65 12.27
N GLU A 48 -1.70 8.87 12.23
CA GLU A 48 -2.50 10.07 12.07
C GLU A 48 -3.17 10.11 10.69
N THR A 49 -4.47 10.46 10.66
CA THR A 49 -5.19 10.57 9.39
C THR A 49 -4.55 11.60 8.46
N GLU A 50 -3.94 12.65 8.99
CA GLU A 50 -3.23 13.64 8.19
C GLU A 50 -2.04 13.04 7.43
N GLU A 51 -1.33 12.10 8.03
CA GLU A 51 -0.23 11.38 7.38
C GLU A 51 -0.73 10.57 6.18
N ILE A 52 -1.83 9.85 6.35
CA ILE A 52 -2.48 9.07 5.29
C ILE A 52 -2.91 9.99 4.14
N VAL A 53 -3.53 11.14 4.46
CA VAL A 53 -3.95 12.14 3.46
C VAL A 53 -2.75 12.74 2.73
N ARG A 54 -1.69 13.08 3.46
CA ARG A 54 -0.45 13.65 2.89
C ARG A 54 0.19 12.68 1.91
N PHE A 55 0.31 11.41 2.30
CA PHE A 55 0.83 10.36 1.44
C PHE A 55 -0.04 10.18 0.19
N THR A 56 -1.36 10.05 0.35
CA THR A 56 -2.29 9.87 -0.76
C THR A 56 -2.21 11.01 -1.78
N ARG A 57 -2.16 12.26 -1.29
CA ARG A 57 -1.98 13.46 -2.13
C ARG A 57 -0.63 13.48 -2.85
N SER A 58 0.42 12.90 -2.26
CA SER A 58 1.75 12.81 -2.90
C SER A 58 1.75 11.85 -4.09
N CYS A 59 0.98 10.76 -4.02
CA CYS A 59 0.86 9.79 -5.11
C CYS A 59 0.03 10.32 -6.29
N ALA A 60 -1.03 11.10 -6.01
CA ALA A 60 -1.95 11.60 -7.03
C ALA A 60 -1.36 12.70 -7.95
N ARG A 61 -0.20 13.28 -7.62
CA ARG A 61 0.44 14.34 -8.40
C ARG A 61 1.46 13.84 -9.42
N SER A 62 1.70 12.53 -9.49
CA SER A 62 2.72 11.93 -10.35
C SER A 62 2.17 11.33 -11.65
N ALA A 63 1.02 11.82 -12.13
CA ALA A 63 0.41 11.44 -13.41
C ALA A 63 0.45 12.61 -14.40
#